data_AF-A0A4Z1I0K5-F1
#
_entry.id   AF-A0A4Z1I0K5-F1
#
_cell.length_a   1.000
_cell.length_b   1.000
_cell.length_c   1.000
_cell.angle_alpha   90.00
_cell.angle_beta   90.00
_cell.angle_gamma   90.00
#
_symmetry.space_group_name_H-M   'P 1'
#
loop_
_entity.id
_entity.type
_entity.pdbx_description
1 polymer ?
#
loop_
_entity_poly.entity_id
_entity_poly.type
_entity_poly.pdbx_seq_one_letter_code
_entity_poly.pdbx_strand_id
1 'polypeptide(L)'
;MDYVEKRMAAEAQRPAGAEVASLATPINLLLLSLLALLTYTTFRSKKAVPIPSASSPIVFRTFTPPELVTFSGLNNTPVYLSVRGRVFDVSNGRNF
;
A
#
# COMPACT_ATOMS: atom_id res chain seq x y z
N MET A 1 10.15 -78.70 0.44
CA MET A 1 9.17 -77.64 0.81
C MET A 1 9.87 -76.32 1.16
N ASP A 2 11.20 -76.32 1.18
CA ASP A 2 12.08 -75.22 1.63
C ASP A 2 12.04 -73.96 0.75
N TYR A 3 11.66 -74.09 -0.52
CA TYR A 3 11.54 -72.94 -1.43
C TYR A 3 10.40 -72.01 -1.05
N VAL A 4 9.30 -72.56 -0.53
CA VAL A 4 8.16 -71.78 -0.07
C VAL A 4 8.52 -71.08 1.24
N GLU A 5 9.15 -71.78 2.18
CA GLU A 5 9.61 -71.17 3.43
C GLU A 5 10.62 -70.06 3.20
N LYS A 6 11.62 -70.25 2.32
CA LYS A 6 12.57 -69.19 1.98
C LYS A 6 11.91 -67.98 1.33
N ARG A 7 10.89 -68.19 0.47
CA ARG A 7 10.13 -67.09 -0.14
C ARG A 7 9.24 -66.38 0.88
N MET A 8 8.58 -67.12 1.77
CA MET A 8 7.75 -66.54 2.82
C MET A 8 8.58 -65.79 3.87
N ALA A 9 9.75 -66.31 4.24
CA ALA A 9 10.70 -65.62 5.11
C ALA A 9 11.24 -64.34 4.45
N ALA A 10 11.54 -64.38 3.16
CA ALA A 10 11.97 -63.19 2.41
C ALA A 10 10.84 -62.16 2.23
N GLU A 11 9.59 -62.60 2.06
CA GLU A 11 8.42 -61.72 1.97
C GLU A 11 8.07 -61.10 3.32
N ALA A 12 8.18 -61.86 4.41
CA ALA A 12 7.95 -61.39 5.78
C ALA A 12 9.04 -60.43 6.28
N GLN A 13 10.26 -60.54 5.73
CA GLN A 13 11.36 -59.60 5.96
C GLN A 13 11.29 -58.36 5.07
N ARG A 14 10.38 -58.29 4.09
CA ARG A 14 10.14 -57.01 3.42
C ARG A 14 9.56 -56.07 4.46
N PRO A 15 10.25 -54.95 4.80
CA PRO A 15 9.60 -53.94 5.59
C PRO A 15 8.34 -53.56 4.81
N ALA A 16 7.17 -53.74 5.44
CA ALA A 16 5.94 -53.16 4.91
C ALA A 16 6.27 -51.70 4.68
N GLY A 17 6.32 -51.28 3.42
CA GLY A 17 6.72 -49.96 3.00
C GLY A 17 5.65 -48.94 3.38
N ALA A 18 5.37 -48.81 4.68
CA ALA A 18 5.21 -47.50 5.27
C ALA A 18 6.61 -46.89 5.27
N GLU A 19 7.06 -46.53 4.07
CA GLU A 19 8.11 -45.55 3.84
C GLU A 19 7.78 -44.42 4.81
N VAL A 20 8.60 -44.27 5.86
CA VAL A 20 8.54 -43.14 6.76
C VAL A 20 8.92 -41.96 5.88
N ALA A 21 7.95 -41.44 5.15
CA ALA A 21 8.13 -40.36 4.21
C ALA A 21 8.71 -39.23 5.05
N SER A 22 10.02 -39.02 4.90
CA SER A 22 10.73 -38.06 5.73
C SER A 22 10.01 -36.73 5.56
N LEU A 23 9.49 -36.18 6.65
CA LEU A 23 8.79 -34.91 6.59
C LEU A 23 9.71 -33.82 6.02
N ALA A 24 11.03 -34.00 6.14
CA ALA A 24 12.08 -33.18 5.57
C ALA A 24 12.56 -33.67 4.18
N THR A 25 11.65 -34.04 3.28
CA THR A 25 12.01 -34.16 1.85
C THR A 25 12.27 -32.78 1.23
N PRO A 26 13.10 -32.68 0.17
CA PRO A 26 13.34 -31.41 -0.53
C PRO A 26 12.04 -30.73 -1.00
N ILE A 27 11.05 -31.51 -1.46
CA ILE A 27 9.76 -30.99 -1.89
C ILE A 27 8.95 -30.40 -0.72
N ASN A 28 8.93 -31.07 0.44
CA ASN A 28 8.22 -30.55 1.61
C ASN A 28 8.86 -29.27 2.15
N LEU A 29 10.20 -29.15 2.10
CA LEU A 29 10.89 -27.91 2.47
C LEU A 29 10.53 -26.76 1.53
N LEU A 30 10.42 -27.02 0.23
CA LEU A 30 9.97 -26.03 -0.75
C LEU A 30 8.53 -25.60 -0.48
N LEU A 31 7.62 -26.56 -0.23
CA LEU A 31 6.23 -26.28 0.11
C LEU A 31 6.11 -25.49 1.41
N LEU A 32 6.89 -25.82 2.43
CA LEU A 32 6.91 -25.12 3.72
C LEU A 32 7.44 -23.70 3.56
N SER A 33 8.49 -23.51 2.76
CA SER A 33 9.01 -22.17 2.44
C SER A 33 7.98 -21.32 1.70
N LEU A 34 7.29 -21.91 0.72
CA LEU A 34 6.21 -21.23 0.00
C LEU A 34 5.05 -20.86 0.94
N LEU A 35 4.65 -21.78 1.83
CA LEU A 35 3.61 -21.54 2.84
C LEU A 35 4.01 -20.41 3.80
N ALA A 36 5.27 -20.38 4.25
CA ALA A 36 5.79 -19.31 5.11
C ALA A 36 5.82 -17.95 4.38
N LEU A 37 6.19 -17.93 3.10
CA LEU A 37 6.17 -16.71 2.29
C LEU A 37 4.73 -16.19 2.09
N LEU A 38 3.79 -17.09 1.79
CA LEU A 38 2.39 -16.74 1.61
C LEU A 38 1.79 -16.20 2.91
N THR A 39 2.01 -16.87 4.04
CA THR A 39 1.55 -16.36 5.35
C THR A 39 2.18 -15.01 5.69
N TYR A 40 3.49 -14.83 5.46
CA TYR A 40 4.13 -13.53 5.67
C TYR A 40 3.51 -12.44 4.80
N THR A 41 3.30 -12.70 3.52
CA THR A 41 2.77 -11.70 2.58
C THR A 41 1.29 -11.41 2.78
N THR A 42 0.49 -12.36 3.28
CA THR A 42 -0.93 -12.15 3.59
C THR A 42 -1.15 -11.43 4.92
N PHE A 43 -0.33 -11.72 5.94
CA PHE A 43 -0.42 -11.05 7.25
C PHE A 43 0.30 -9.69 7.27
N ARG A 44 1.15 -9.38 6.29
CA ARG A 44 1.79 -8.07 6.20
C ARG A 44 0.79 -7.02 5.71
N SER A 45 0.25 -6.25 6.65
CA SER A 45 -0.65 -5.12 6.38
C SER A 45 -0.07 -4.17 5.33
N LYS A 46 -0.84 -3.87 4.29
CA LYS A 46 -0.51 -2.84 3.29
C LYS A 46 -0.67 -1.46 3.95
N LYS A 47 0.30 -0.56 3.73
CA LYS A 47 0.19 0.83 4.20
C LYS A 47 -1.05 1.48 3.59
N ALA A 48 -1.83 2.18 4.41
CA ALA A 48 -2.98 2.94 3.93
C ALA A 48 -2.53 3.98 2.90
N VAL A 49 -3.25 4.08 1.78
CA VAL A 49 -3.04 5.15 0.80
C VAL A 49 -3.45 6.47 1.47
N PRO A 50 -2.56 7.48 1.55
CA PRO A 50 -2.93 8.75 2.13
C PRO A 50 -4.00 9.41 1.25
N ILE A 51 -5.12 9.78 1.88
CA ILE A 51 -6.16 10.59 1.23
C ILE A 51 -5.61 12.01 1.11
N PRO A 52 -5.66 12.65 -0.07
CA PRO A 52 -5.27 14.04 -0.20
C PRO A 52 -6.15 14.91 0.71
N SER A 53 -5.54 15.82 1.46
CA SER A 53 -6.28 16.77 2.29
C SER A 53 -7.21 17.59 1.41
N ALA A 54 -8.42 17.86 1.91
CA ALA A 54 -9.33 18.80 1.26
C ALA A 54 -8.64 20.16 1.09
N SER A 55 -8.87 20.81 -0.04
CA SER A 55 -8.41 22.18 -0.29
C SER A 55 -9.05 23.14 0.71
N SER A 56 -8.30 24.18 1.13
CA SER A 56 -8.83 25.22 2.02
C SER A 56 -10.12 25.82 1.46
N PRO A 57 -11.13 26.09 2.32
CA PRO A 57 -12.40 26.64 1.87
C PRO A 57 -12.22 28.04 1.28
N ILE A 58 -12.94 28.32 0.19
CA ILE A 58 -13.04 29.67 -0.38
C ILE A 58 -13.89 30.50 0.57
N VAL A 59 -13.24 31.32 1.40
CA VAL A 59 -13.92 32.26 2.30
C VAL A 59 -14.19 33.56 1.57
N PHE A 60 -15.47 33.88 1.39
CA PHE A 60 -15.86 35.23 0.96
C PHE A 60 -15.48 36.21 2.06
N ARG A 61 -14.65 37.20 1.70
CA ARG A 61 -14.24 38.28 2.60
C ARG A 61 -14.79 39.58 2.07
N THR A 62 -15.34 40.39 2.97
CA THR A 62 -15.70 41.78 2.67
C THR A 62 -14.47 42.63 2.91
N PHE A 63 -14.15 43.51 1.96
CA PHE A 63 -13.09 44.49 2.10
C PHE A 63 -13.71 45.88 2.11
N THR A 64 -13.31 46.70 3.07
CA THR A 64 -13.50 48.14 2.99
C THR A 64 -12.47 48.75 2.03
N PRO A 65 -12.74 49.93 1.45
CA PRO A 65 -11.78 50.56 0.53
C PRO A 65 -10.37 50.74 1.11
N PRO A 66 -10.17 51.14 2.38
CA PRO A 66 -8.83 51.25 2.97
C PRO A 66 -8.14 49.89 3.14
N GLU A 67 -8.87 48.83 3.51
CA GLU A 67 -8.31 47.48 3.65
C GLU A 67 -7.84 46.91 2.32
N LEU A 68 -8.53 47.26 1.22
CA LEU A 68 -8.19 46.76 -0.12
C LEU A 68 -6.82 47.30 -0.60
N VAL A 69 -6.41 48.50 -0.16
CA VAL A 69 -5.15 49.15 -0.58
C VAL A 69 -3.91 48.33 -0.19
N THR A 70 -3.98 47.60 0.93
CA THR A 70 -2.87 46.73 1.39
C THR A 70 -2.60 45.57 0.42
N PHE A 71 -3.59 45.18 -0.39
CA PHE A 71 -3.52 44.10 -1.37
C PHE A 71 -3.28 44.62 -2.80
N SER A 72 -2.31 45.53 -2.93
CA SER A 72 -1.95 46.17 -4.20
C SER A 72 -0.85 45.44 -4.97
N GLY A 73 -0.30 44.34 -4.45
CA GLY A 73 0.84 43.65 -5.07
C GLY A 73 2.21 44.11 -4.58
N LEU A 74 2.27 45.23 -3.84
CA LEU A 74 3.49 45.73 -3.21
C LEU A 74 3.98 44.78 -2.12
N ASN A 75 5.28 44.68 -1.91
CA ASN A 75 5.88 43.80 -0.88
C ASN A 75 5.46 42.33 -0.98
N ASN A 76 5.19 41.85 -2.21
CA ASN A 76 4.77 40.48 -2.47
C ASN A 76 3.41 40.10 -1.84
N THR A 77 2.54 41.08 -1.60
CA THR A 77 1.13 40.82 -1.26
C THR A 77 0.35 40.38 -2.51
N PRO A 78 -0.79 39.68 -2.36
CA PRO A 78 -1.67 39.41 -3.49
C PRO A 78 -2.27 40.70 -4.05
N VAL A 79 -2.71 40.65 -5.30
CA VAL A 79 -3.32 41.78 -6.01
C VAL A 79 -4.83 41.60 -6.03
N TYR A 80 -5.54 42.42 -5.27
CA TYR A 80 -7.00 42.44 -5.25
C TYR A 80 -7.52 43.68 -5.96
N LEU A 81 -8.47 43.48 -6.88
CA LEU A 81 -9.08 44.55 -7.66
C LEU A 81 -10.58 44.60 -7.39
N SER A 82 -11.10 45.79 -7.07
CA SER A 82 -12.54 46.00 -6.99
C SER A 82 -13.11 46.51 -8.31
N VAL A 83 -14.18 45.89 -8.80
CA VAL A 83 -14.94 46.31 -9.98
C VAL A 83 -16.41 46.35 -9.60
N ARG A 84 -17.02 47.54 -9.64
CA ARG A 84 -18.44 47.77 -9.29
C ARG A 84 -18.84 47.13 -7.94
N GLY A 85 -17.98 47.29 -6.92
CA GLY A 85 -18.23 46.78 -5.57
C GLY A 85 -17.94 45.29 -5.36
N ARG A 86 -17.40 44.58 -6.36
CA ARG A 86 -16.94 43.19 -6.23
C ARG A 86 -15.43 43.13 -6.25
N VAL A 87 -14.83 42.36 -5.34
CA VAL A 87 -13.38 42.17 -5.25
C VAL A 87 -12.99 40.88 -5.94
N PHE A 88 -11.98 40.94 -6.80
CA PHE A 88 -11.42 39.83 -7.53
C PHE A 88 -9.94 39.67 -7.20
N ASP A 89 -9.49 38.43 -7.03
CA ASP A 89 -8.06 38.11 -6.97
C ASP A 89 -7.50 38.03 -8.38
N VAL A 90 -6.61 38.96 -8.71
CA VAL A 90 -5.92 39.05 -9.99
C VAL A 90 -4.42 38.80 -9.85
N SER A 91 -3.99 38.16 -8.76
CA SER A 91 -2.57 37.90 -8.46
C SER A 91 -1.86 37.10 -9.57
N ASN A 92 -2.55 36.16 -10.21
CA ASN A 92 -2.00 35.39 -11.34
C ASN A 92 -1.65 36.26 -12.55
N GLY A 93 -2.31 37.41 -12.69
CA GLY A 93 -2.13 38.34 -13.79
C GLY A 93 -1.21 39.52 -13.47
N ARG A 94 -0.44 39.48 -12.38
CA ARG A 94 0.31 40.65 -11.86
C ARG A 94 1.30 41.28 -12.86
N ASN A 95 1.75 40.55 -13.88
CA ASN A 95 2.75 41.01 -14.85
C ASN A 95 2.18 41.31 -16.25
N PHE A 96 0.86 41.32 -16.44
CA PHE A 96 0.22 41.76 -17.69
C PHE A 96 0.07 43.28 -17.73
#